data_AF-A0AA39PHB0-F1
#
_entry.id   AF-A0AA39PHB0-F1
#
_cell.length_a   1.000
_cell.length_b   1.000
_cell.length_c   1.000
_cell.angle_alpha   90.00
_cell.angle_beta   90.00
_cell.angle_gamma   90.00
#
_symmetry.space_group_name_H-M   'P 1'
#
loop_
_entity.id
_entity.type
_entity.pdbx_description
1 polymer ?
#
loop_
_entity_poly.entity_id
_entity_poly.type
_entity_poly.pdbx_seq_one_letter_code
_entity_poly.pdbx_strand_id
1 'polypeptide(L)'
;MQRRPHLVWKEQFRSLYLNKITHHDRRGNSRQNLKCLDCITRNLEEAVQGEPEIRCKDCFLNDLVCMPCCVRQHRRNPFHRIEVGFFSIVRTFGADLFLSDGLAIGLRVQLNHQSLKCPIPILCHVKLRILHTTGIHDVAVDYCGCE
;
A
#
# COMPACT_ATOMS: atom_id res chain seq x y z
N MET A 1 -36.93 5.63 -37.47
CA MET A 1 -36.83 4.65 -36.37
C MET A 1 -35.79 5.14 -35.37
N GLN A 2 -36.21 5.50 -34.16
CA GLN A 2 -35.31 5.96 -33.11
C GLN A 2 -34.52 4.75 -32.60
N ARG A 3 -33.20 4.71 -32.85
CA ARG A 3 -32.35 3.61 -32.37
C ARG A 3 -32.38 3.60 -30.84
N ARG A 4 -32.50 2.40 -30.24
CA ARG A 4 -32.54 2.25 -28.79
C ARG A 4 -31.26 2.85 -28.18
N PRO A 5 -31.35 3.75 -27.19
CA PRO A 5 -30.20 4.48 -26.64
C PRO A 5 -29.06 3.55 -26.20
N HIS A 6 -29.35 2.43 -25.54
CA HIS A 6 -28.32 1.48 -25.09
C HIS A 6 -27.52 0.83 -26.25
N LEU A 7 -28.10 0.70 -27.45
CA LEU A 7 -27.39 0.18 -28.63
C LEU A 7 -26.44 1.24 -29.20
N VAL A 8 -26.90 2.48 -29.27
CA VAL A 8 -26.07 3.63 -29.68
C VAL A 8 -24.90 3.80 -28.71
N TRP A 9 -25.15 3.66 -27.41
CA TRP A 9 -24.11 3.72 -26.37
C TRP A 9 -23.08 2.60 -26.49
N LYS A 10 -23.53 1.37 -26.72
CA LYS A 10 -22.65 0.21 -26.89
C LYS A 10 -21.81 0.27 -28.18
N GLU A 11 -22.34 0.82 -29.26
CA GLU A 11 -21.62 0.90 -30.54
C GLU A 11 -20.65 2.09 -30.58
N GLN A 12 -21.10 3.27 -30.14
CA GLN A 12 -20.33 4.51 -30.33
C GLN A 12 -19.42 4.84 -29.15
N PHE A 13 -19.83 4.50 -27.92
CA PHE A 13 -19.17 4.98 -26.71
C PHE A 13 -18.57 3.87 -25.85
N ARG A 14 -18.74 2.60 -26.23
CA ARG A 14 -18.18 1.46 -25.48
C ARG A 14 -16.68 1.60 -25.26
N SER A 15 -15.92 1.91 -26.31
CA SER A 15 -14.46 2.05 -26.20
C SER A 15 -14.07 3.24 -25.33
N LEU A 16 -14.82 4.35 -25.39
CA LEU A 16 -14.60 5.53 -24.54
C LEU A 16 -14.89 5.21 -23.07
N TYR A 17 -15.98 4.50 -22.79
CA TYR A 17 -16.39 4.11 -21.44
C TYR A 17 -15.46 3.05 -20.86
N LEU A 18 -15.11 2.04 -21.65
CA LEU A 18 -14.07 1.07 -21.31
C LEU A 18 -12.76 1.78 -21.05
N ASN A 19 -12.33 2.70 -21.93
CA ASN A 19 -11.11 3.47 -21.71
C ASN A 19 -11.17 4.28 -20.42
N LYS A 20 -12.30 4.93 -20.08
CA LYS A 20 -12.47 5.65 -18.81
C LYS A 20 -12.45 4.72 -17.59
N ILE A 21 -13.14 3.60 -17.62
CA ILE A 21 -13.13 2.59 -16.55
C ILE A 21 -11.72 2.04 -16.39
N THR A 22 -11.10 1.61 -17.50
CA THR A 22 -9.71 1.17 -17.51
C THR A 22 -8.74 2.29 -17.22
N HIS A 23 -9.10 3.58 -17.32
CA HIS A 23 -8.23 4.70 -16.96
C HIS A 23 -8.25 4.90 -15.44
N HIS A 24 -9.42 4.75 -14.82
CA HIS A 24 -9.55 4.69 -13.36
C HIS A 24 -8.90 3.42 -12.78
N ASP A 25 -9.00 2.29 -13.49
CA ASP A 25 -8.32 1.03 -13.12
C ASP A 25 -6.86 0.99 -13.62
N ARG A 26 -6.47 1.88 -14.53
CA ARG A 26 -5.08 2.03 -14.98
C ARG A 26 -4.34 2.61 -13.80
N ARG A 27 -3.63 1.70 -13.12
CA ARG A 27 -2.22 1.84 -12.78
C ARG A 27 -1.63 2.93 -13.68
N GLY A 28 -1.58 4.17 -13.21
CA GLY A 28 -1.21 5.33 -14.03
C GLY A 28 0.18 5.18 -14.64
N ASN A 29 0.76 6.27 -15.15
CA ASN A 29 2.14 6.29 -15.62
C ASN A 29 3.19 5.83 -14.56
N SER A 30 2.76 5.46 -13.35
CA SER A 30 3.52 4.73 -12.32
C SER A 30 4.28 3.51 -12.85
N ARG A 31 3.83 2.83 -13.92
CA ARG A 31 4.62 1.75 -14.57
C ARG A 31 5.89 2.25 -15.28
N GLN A 32 5.99 3.53 -15.61
CA GLN A 32 7.14 4.13 -16.28
C GLN A 32 8.13 4.73 -15.27
N ASN A 33 7.70 4.98 -14.03
CA ASN A 33 8.59 5.41 -12.96
C ASN A 33 9.24 4.19 -12.31
N LEU A 34 10.42 3.84 -12.83
CA LEU A 34 11.31 2.85 -12.20
C LEU A 34 11.84 3.31 -10.83
N LYS A 35 11.62 4.58 -10.47
CA LYS A 35 12.11 5.19 -9.23
C LYS A 35 10.95 5.57 -8.32
N CYS A 36 11.12 5.33 -7.03
CA CYS A 36 10.16 5.75 -6.01
C CYS A 36 10.14 7.29 -5.89
N LEU A 37 9.00 7.91 -6.19
CA LEU A 37 8.84 9.37 -6.13
C LEU A 37 9.16 9.92 -4.73
N ASP A 38 8.71 9.22 -3.70
CA ASP A 38 8.97 9.54 -2.30
C ASP A 38 10.47 9.54 -1.94
N CYS A 39 11.29 8.73 -2.62
CA CYS A 39 12.74 8.74 -2.43
C CYS A 39 13.39 9.94 -3.14
N ILE A 40 12.91 10.24 -4.35
CA ILE A 40 13.38 11.39 -5.13
C ILE A 40 13.07 12.69 -4.38
N THR A 41 11.84 12.87 -3.90
CA THR A 41 11.43 14.07 -3.15
C THR A 41 12.27 14.30 -1.89
N ARG A 42 12.84 13.25 -1.31
CA ARG A 42 13.70 13.33 -0.12
C ARG A 42 15.19 13.32 -0.44
N ASN A 43 15.56 13.43 -1.72
CA ASN A 43 16.94 13.45 -2.18
C ASN A 43 17.78 12.30 -1.61
N LEU A 44 17.21 11.09 -1.55
CA LEU A 44 17.96 9.91 -1.14
C LEU A 44 18.91 9.49 -2.27
N GLU A 45 20.14 9.13 -1.90
CA GLU A 45 21.13 8.58 -2.82
C GLU A 45 20.55 7.39 -3.60
N GLU A 46 20.91 7.27 -4.88
CA GLU A 46 20.36 6.23 -5.77
C GLU A 46 20.58 4.81 -5.22
N ALA A 47 21.68 4.57 -4.50
CA ALA A 47 21.99 3.30 -3.87
C ALA A 47 20.99 2.87 -2.77
N VAL A 48 20.25 3.82 -2.19
CA VAL A 48 19.26 3.59 -1.12
C VAL A 48 17.82 3.62 -1.67
N GLN A 49 17.64 3.97 -2.94
CA GLN A 49 16.33 3.99 -3.56
C GLN A 49 15.86 2.57 -3.87
N GLY A 50 14.77 2.17 -3.21
CA GLY A 50 14.11 0.91 -3.53
C GLY A 50 13.20 1.01 -4.75
N GLU A 51 12.91 -0.13 -5.36
CA GLU A 51 11.98 -0.23 -6.48
C GLU A 51 10.54 0.03 -6.03
N PRO A 52 9.76 0.81 -6.79
CA PRO A 52 8.37 1.14 -6.44
C PRO A 52 7.42 0.00 -6.85
N GLU A 53 7.22 -0.95 -5.93
CA GLU A 53 6.37 -2.14 -6.16
C GLU A 53 5.07 -2.16 -5.34
N ILE A 54 4.94 -1.25 -4.36
CA ILE A 54 3.90 -1.30 -3.35
C ILE A 54 2.98 -0.10 -3.52
N ARG A 55 1.68 -0.36 -3.45
CA ARG A 55 0.65 0.66 -3.60
C ARG A 55 -0.34 0.57 -2.46
N CYS A 56 -0.81 1.69 -1.94
CA CYS A 56 -1.85 1.70 -0.92
C CYS A 56 -3.21 2.03 -1.53
N LYS A 57 -4.23 1.18 -1.27
CA LYS A 57 -5.59 1.36 -1.79
C LYS A 57 -6.43 2.37 -1.03
N ASP A 58 -6.04 2.66 0.22
CA ASP A 58 -6.81 3.54 1.11
C ASP A 58 -6.19 4.96 1.20
N CYS A 59 -4.93 5.12 0.79
CA CYS A 59 -4.32 6.44 0.68
C CYS A 59 -4.89 7.22 -0.49
N PHE A 60 -5.08 8.53 -0.29
CA PHE A 60 -5.48 9.44 -1.36
C PHE A 60 -4.46 9.45 -2.51
N LEU A 61 -3.17 9.45 -2.15
CA LEU A 61 -2.07 9.27 -3.09
C LEU A 61 -1.86 7.76 -3.30
N ASN A 62 -2.31 7.25 -4.44
CA ASN A 62 -2.28 5.85 -4.82
C ASN A 62 -1.05 5.49 -5.67
N ASP A 63 0.07 6.16 -5.40
CA ASP A 63 1.32 5.99 -6.13
C ASP A 63 2.05 4.69 -5.73
N LEU A 64 2.87 4.19 -6.65
CA LEU A 64 3.79 3.10 -6.35
C LEU A 64 4.99 3.63 -5.56
N VAL A 65 5.24 3.03 -4.41
CA VAL A 65 6.33 3.38 -3.50
C VAL A 65 7.13 2.14 -3.15
N CYS A 66 8.39 2.35 -2.79
CA CYS A 66 9.24 1.27 -2.29
C CYS A 66 8.86 0.90 -0.84
N MET A 67 9.33 -0.27 -0.39
CA MET A 67 9.03 -0.79 0.96
C MET A 67 9.33 0.19 2.10
N PRO A 68 10.51 0.84 2.16
CA PRO A 68 10.81 1.81 3.23
C PRO A 68 9.88 3.02 3.23
N CYS A 69 9.46 3.49 2.05
CA CYS A 69 8.54 4.61 1.90
C CYS A 69 7.13 4.23 2.32
N CYS A 70 6.67 3.04 1.92
CA CYS A 70 5.39 2.49 2.35
C CYS A 70 5.32 2.41 3.87
N VAL A 71 6.30 1.79 4.54
CA VAL A 71 6.32 1.68 6.01
C VAL A 71 6.24 3.05 6.66
N ARG A 72 7.03 4.02 6.20
CA ARG A 72 7.04 5.37 6.77
C ARG A 72 5.68 6.07 6.63
N GLN A 73 5.06 6.02 5.45
CA GLN A 73 3.77 6.67 5.20
C GLN A 73 2.65 6.08 6.08
N HIS A 74 2.71 4.77 6.34
CA HIS A 74 1.65 4.05 7.05
C HIS A 74 1.87 3.91 8.55
N ARG A 75 2.94 4.50 9.12
CA ARG A 75 3.14 4.51 10.58
C ARG A 75 1.96 5.10 11.37
N ARG A 76 1.27 6.09 10.80
CA ARG A 76 0.10 6.72 11.40
C ARG A 76 -1.21 6.01 11.04
N ASN A 77 -1.20 5.24 9.97
CA ASN A 77 -2.38 4.54 9.44
C ASN A 77 -2.03 3.08 9.12
N PRO A 78 -1.74 2.26 10.15
CA PRO A 78 -1.24 0.88 9.97
C PRO A 78 -2.30 -0.07 9.38
N PHE A 79 -3.58 0.32 9.39
CA PHE A 79 -4.68 -0.53 8.91
C PHE A 79 -5.11 -0.23 7.48
N HIS A 80 -4.31 0.52 6.72
CA HIS A 80 -4.56 0.66 5.30
C HIS A 80 -4.22 -0.62 4.54
N ARG A 81 -4.99 -0.93 3.51
CA ARG A 81 -4.80 -2.06 2.61
C ARG A 81 -3.77 -1.69 1.56
N ILE A 82 -2.75 -2.53 1.44
CA ILE A 82 -1.69 -2.37 0.45
C ILE A 82 -1.77 -3.46 -0.60
N GLU A 83 -1.18 -3.20 -1.74
CA GLU A 83 -1.09 -4.10 -2.88
C GLU A 83 0.37 -4.21 -3.26
N VAL A 84 0.85 -5.44 -3.37
CA VAL A 84 2.25 -5.75 -3.67
C VAL A 84 2.35 -6.41 -5.04
N GLY A 85 3.20 -5.85 -5.91
CA GLY A 85 3.60 -6.46 -7.17
C GLY A 85 2.54 -6.45 -8.29
N PHE A 86 2.88 -7.09 -9.41
CA PHE A 86 2.06 -7.09 -10.63
C PHE A 86 0.69 -7.79 -10.47
N PHE A 87 0.60 -8.79 -9.58
CA PHE A 87 -0.55 -9.69 -9.42
C PHE A 87 -1.71 -9.16 -8.55
N SER A 88 -1.67 -7.91 -8.11
CA SER A 88 -2.76 -7.30 -7.34
C SER A 88 -3.13 -8.04 -6.05
N ILE A 89 -2.14 -8.60 -5.38
CA ILE A 89 -2.35 -9.27 -4.10
C ILE A 89 -2.53 -8.18 -3.05
N VAL A 90 -3.77 -8.05 -2.54
CA VAL A 90 -4.06 -7.16 -1.42
C VAL A 90 -3.51 -7.80 -0.15
N ARG A 91 -2.59 -7.10 0.50
CA ARG A 91 -1.97 -7.48 1.76
C ARG A 91 -2.33 -6.46 2.84
N THR A 92 -2.36 -6.93 4.07
CA THR A 92 -2.45 -6.12 5.27
C THR A 92 -1.08 -5.99 5.92
N PHE A 93 -0.83 -4.88 6.60
CA PHE A 93 0.44 -4.65 7.29
C PHE A 93 0.65 -5.65 8.41
N GLY A 94 1.76 -6.41 8.37
CA GLY A 94 2.25 -7.22 9.50
C GLY A 94 1.97 -8.73 9.48
N ALA A 95 1.83 -9.34 8.30
CA ALA A 95 1.92 -10.78 8.16
C ALA A 95 3.25 -11.17 7.51
N ASP A 96 4.24 -11.56 8.32
CA ASP A 96 5.16 -12.57 7.83
C ASP A 96 4.46 -13.91 7.95
N LEU A 97 4.07 -14.47 6.81
CA LEU A 97 4.03 -15.91 6.63
C LEU A 97 4.37 -16.23 5.16
N PHE A 98 5.66 -16.53 4.95
CA PHE A 98 6.15 -17.54 4.02
C PHE A 98 5.41 -17.66 2.68
N LEU A 99 5.65 -16.73 1.78
CA LEU A 99 5.87 -17.11 0.39
C LEU A 99 7.38 -17.06 0.18
N SER A 100 7.90 -17.94 -0.66
CA SER A 100 9.31 -18.10 -1.06
C SER A 100 10.05 -16.82 -1.49
N ASP A 101 9.39 -15.66 -1.47
CA ASP A 101 9.76 -14.45 -2.21
C ASP A 101 9.97 -13.21 -1.29
N GLY A 102 10.05 -13.40 0.03
CA GLY A 102 10.81 -12.49 0.91
C GLY A 102 10.31 -11.05 1.18
N LEU A 103 9.05 -10.68 0.91
CA LEU A 103 8.57 -9.32 1.21
C LEU A 103 7.71 -9.23 2.47
N ALA A 104 8.41 -9.18 3.60
CA ALA A 104 7.91 -8.75 4.90
C ALA A 104 7.67 -7.24 4.90
N ILE A 105 6.42 -6.79 4.95
CA ILE A 105 6.10 -5.37 5.12
C ILE A 105 6.31 -5.05 6.61
N GLY A 106 7.56 -4.75 6.99
CA GLY A 106 8.06 -4.63 8.37
C GLY A 106 7.51 -3.49 9.23
N LEU A 107 6.22 -3.15 9.09
CA LEU A 107 5.55 -2.19 9.96
C LEU A 107 5.18 -2.86 11.29
N ARG A 108 5.76 -2.35 12.38
CA ARG A 108 5.43 -2.74 13.75
C ARG A 108 4.71 -1.58 14.44
N VAL A 109 3.63 -1.88 15.14
CA VAL A 109 2.83 -0.89 15.87
C VAL A 109 3.38 -0.75 17.29
N GLN A 110 3.82 0.46 17.64
CA GLN A 110 4.28 0.78 18.98
C GLN A 110 3.09 1.15 19.87
N LEU A 111 2.95 0.46 21.01
CA LEU A 111 1.97 0.75 22.05
C LEU A 111 2.63 1.36 23.30
N ASN A 112 1.82 2.01 24.13
CA ASN A 112 2.19 2.61 25.42
C ASN A 112 3.31 3.66 25.36
N HIS A 113 3.50 4.31 24.21
CA HIS A 113 4.42 5.43 24.04
C HIS A 113 3.70 6.54 23.28
N GLN A 114 3.86 7.80 23.69
CA GLN A 114 3.19 8.93 23.01
C GLN A 114 3.75 9.19 21.60
N SER A 115 4.96 8.72 21.30
CA SER A 115 5.56 8.86 19.99
C SER A 115 5.44 7.58 19.15
N LEU A 116 5.61 7.71 17.83
CA LEU A 116 5.55 6.58 16.88
C LEU A 116 6.72 5.60 17.00
N LYS A 117 7.76 5.93 17.79
CA LYS A 117 8.94 5.08 17.97
C LYS A 117 9.44 5.19 19.40
N CYS A 118 9.46 4.06 20.10
CA CYS A 118 10.09 4.00 21.42
C CYS A 118 11.62 3.84 21.27
N PRO A 119 12.45 4.50 22.12
CA PRO A 119 13.89 4.22 22.19
C PRO A 119 14.20 2.86 22.83
N ILE A 120 13.30 2.35 23.70
CA ILE A 120 13.43 1.08 24.41
C ILE A 120 12.17 0.23 24.15
N PRO A 121 11.95 -0.26 22.91
CA PRO A 121 10.79 -1.07 22.60
C PRO A 121 10.95 -2.49 23.17
N ILE A 122 9.89 -3.00 23.80
CA ILE A 122 9.78 -4.39 24.25
C ILE A 122 9.01 -5.17 23.18
N LEU A 123 9.65 -6.17 22.59
CA LEU A 123 9.05 -7.04 21.58
C LEU A 123 7.88 -7.81 22.18
N CYS A 124 6.75 -7.85 21.48
CA CYS A 124 5.57 -8.60 21.90
C CYS A 124 5.12 -9.57 20.79
N HIS A 125 3.81 -9.66 20.55
CA HIS A 125 3.24 -10.56 19.56
C HIS A 125 3.61 -10.13 18.15
N VAL A 126 4.24 -11.05 17.41
CA VAL A 126 4.61 -10.87 16.00
C VAL A 126 3.38 -10.98 15.08
N LYS A 127 2.29 -11.61 15.56
CA LYS A 127 1.07 -11.85 14.78
C LYS A 127 -0.19 -11.62 15.61
N LEU A 128 -0.54 -10.36 15.82
CA LEU A 128 -1.81 -9.96 16.42
C LEU A 128 -2.85 -9.73 15.32
N ARG A 129 -3.96 -10.47 15.35
CA ARG A 129 -5.06 -10.27 14.41
C ARG A 129 -6.01 -9.17 14.90
N ILE A 130 -6.18 -8.14 14.09
CA ILE A 130 -7.04 -6.99 14.36
C ILE A 130 -8.17 -6.95 13.33
N LEU A 131 -9.40 -6.89 13.82
CA LEU A 131 -10.58 -6.61 13.01
C LEU A 131 -10.80 -5.10 12.96
N HIS A 132 -10.67 -4.51 11.77
CA HIS A 132 -10.84 -3.08 11.53
C HIS A 132 -11.88 -2.83 10.43
N THR A 133 -12.39 -1.61 10.30
CA THR A 133 -13.36 -1.23 9.26
C THR A 133 -12.83 -1.43 7.84
N THR A 134 -11.51 -1.41 7.66
CA THR A 134 -10.85 -1.67 6.38
C THR A 134 -10.63 -3.16 6.10
N GLY A 135 -10.82 -4.05 7.09
CA GLY A 135 -10.62 -5.48 6.95
C GLY A 135 -9.94 -6.14 8.14
N ILE A 136 -9.49 -7.38 7.94
CA ILE A 136 -8.75 -8.16 8.95
C ILE A 136 -7.26 -7.96 8.68
N HIS A 137 -6.53 -7.48 9.68
CA HIS A 137 -5.10 -7.22 9.60
C HIS A 137 -4.36 -8.09 10.61
N ASP A 138 -3.33 -8.79 10.17
CA ASP A 138 -2.36 -9.41 11.08
C ASP A 138 -1.22 -8.39 11.24
N VAL A 139 -0.97 -7.87 12.45
CA VAL A 139 0.07 -6.87 12.75
C VAL A 139 1.10 -7.38 13.75
N ALA A 140 2.34 -6.90 13.65
CA ALA A 140 3.34 -7.04 14.70
C ALA A 140 3.25 -5.84 15.67
N VAL A 141 3.34 -6.11 16.97
CA VAL A 141 3.18 -5.09 18.02
C VAL A 141 4.37 -5.09 18.97
N ASP A 142 4.79 -3.89 19.38
CA ASP A 142 5.83 -3.66 20.38
C ASP A 142 5.28 -2.76 21.49
N TYR A 143 5.67 -3.02 22.74
CA TYR A 143 5.31 -2.20 23.91
C TYR A 143 6.43 -1.23 24.28
N CYS A 144 6.09 -0.18 25.01
CA CYS A 144 7.07 0.78 25.52
C CYS A 144 7.75 0.23 26.78
N GLY A 145 9.08 0.30 26.84
CA GLY A 145 9.89 0.02 28.03
C GLY A 145 10.50 1.26 28.67
N CYS A 146 10.09 2.47 28.27
CA CYS A 146 10.43 3.69 29.00
C CYS A 146 9.61 3.74 30.30
N GLU A 147 10.31 3.81 31.44
CA GLU A 147 9.73 4.11 32.75
C GLU A 147 9.40 5.61 32.90
#